data_AF-A0A812JX48-F1
#
_entry.id   AF-A0A812JX48-F1
#
_cell.length_a   1.000
_cell.length_b   1.000
_cell.length_c   1.000
_cell.angle_alpha   90.00
_cell.angle_beta   90.00
_cell.angle_gamma   90.00
#
_symmetry.space_group_name_H-M   'P 1'
#
loop_
_entity.id
_entity.type
_entity.pdbx_description
1 polymer ?
#
loop_
_entity_poly.entity_id
_entity_poly.type
_entity_poly.pdbx_seq_one_letter_code
_entity_poly.pdbx_strand_id
1 'polypeptide(L)'
;MWNRCRWEQVARGSMARLCCGATRPKADLTPPATACVWSVDVGQYRQLQEKAYLNETGSEAWRLYALLLVYPLASIAQHSYTGLVQRLVARNAALRGAALDAALCLLPLAATFATASTRTFWLFAFSAFSMLSSSPSPEEKEHRGEASGEASGEARDFSMLQGRFRFVAEYRALVMISTCVVILAVDFPSLFPREHAKTETFGYALMDLGTGCIVVASAVSGSRRKGGVRVLGVLFKLWPVLLLGSVRAALLWGIDYHVQVSEYGVHWNFFFTIAAVALASSLLDLRAGESPAAGALLATLYQLYLSTGGGADFILLAPRRGLFSANREGILGCAGYLSLHWLGSGIGALLRAFSPKLTVLLLLAVSSLSALTTHFLGLAGIAVSRRMCNLPYVLHVISLSTWVLALLALADLAASHPRPPISLTLAAVSDSMLAVFLLANLLTGVANLALQPLLVPAGSAFFTLCFYCLLWSMPCAALRAKGRALKFW
;
A
#
# COMPACT_ATOMS: atom_id res chain seq x y z
N MET A 1 -33.00 -18.41 18.62
CA MET A 1 -31.91 -19.33 19.03
C MET A 1 -31.78 -20.54 18.11
N TRP A 2 -32.20 -20.46 16.84
CA TRP A 2 -31.97 -21.48 15.81
C TRP A 2 -31.51 -20.75 14.54
N ASN A 3 -30.62 -21.40 13.75
CA ASN A 3 -29.99 -20.94 12.50
C ASN A 3 -28.58 -20.32 12.58
N ARG A 4 -27.66 -20.92 13.35
CA ARG A 4 -26.20 -20.71 13.22
C ARG A 4 -25.42 -21.90 12.64
N CYS A 5 -26.08 -23.01 12.27
CA CYS A 5 -25.40 -24.26 11.89
C CYS A 5 -25.38 -24.61 10.39
N ARG A 6 -25.73 -23.70 9.46
CA ARG A 6 -25.78 -24.05 8.02
C ARG A 6 -24.61 -23.50 7.17
N TRP A 7 -23.70 -22.72 7.76
CA TRP A 7 -22.51 -22.21 7.03
C TRP A 7 -21.22 -23.00 7.28
N GLU A 8 -21.13 -23.80 8.35
CA GLU A 8 -19.95 -24.65 8.60
C GLU A 8 -19.92 -25.96 7.78
N GLN A 9 -21.03 -26.37 7.17
CA GLN A 9 -21.07 -27.59 6.36
C GLN A 9 -20.78 -27.38 4.86
N VAL A 10 -20.96 -26.17 4.33
CA VAL A 10 -20.65 -25.90 2.91
C VAL A 10 -19.15 -25.67 2.69
N ALA A 11 -18.45 -25.10 3.68
CA ALA A 11 -16.99 -24.90 3.62
C ALA A 11 -16.17 -26.18 3.84
N ARG A 12 -16.74 -27.22 4.48
CA ARG A 12 -16.06 -28.51 4.72
C ARG A 12 -16.33 -29.56 3.64
N GLY A 13 -17.29 -29.34 2.74
CA GLY A 13 -17.72 -30.33 1.75
C GLY A 13 -16.86 -30.46 0.49
N SER A 14 -15.99 -29.47 0.19
CA SER A 14 -15.22 -29.44 -1.07
C SER A 14 -13.70 -29.51 -0.91
N MET A 15 -13.18 -29.60 0.33
CA MET A 15 -11.74 -29.77 0.61
C MET A 15 -11.34 -31.20 1.03
N ALA A 16 -12.30 -32.11 1.17
CA ALA A 16 -12.04 -33.48 1.63
C ALA A 16 -12.63 -34.50 0.64
N ARG A 17 -12.05 -34.61 -0.56
CA ARG A 17 -12.26 -35.78 -1.42
C ARG A 17 -11.19 -35.91 -2.51
N LEU A 18 -9.93 -36.09 -2.09
CA LEU A 18 -8.84 -36.56 -2.94
C LEU A 18 -7.89 -37.46 -2.12
N CYS A 19 -8.47 -38.39 -1.37
CA CYS A 19 -7.78 -39.55 -0.79
C CYS A 19 -8.80 -40.66 -0.69
N CYS A 20 -8.91 -41.47 -1.74
CA CYS A 20 -9.29 -42.89 -1.72
C CYS A 20 -9.45 -43.36 -3.17
N GLY A 21 -8.35 -43.86 -3.72
CA GLY A 21 -8.42 -44.90 -4.74
C GLY A 21 -9.09 -46.15 -4.14
N ALA A 22 -9.83 -46.86 -4.97
CA ALA A 22 -10.71 -47.96 -4.61
C ALA A 22 -10.07 -49.05 -3.74
N THR A 23 -10.73 -49.43 -2.64
CA THR A 23 -11.01 -50.83 -2.25
C THR A 23 -12.01 -50.86 -1.07
N ARG A 24 -12.91 -51.85 -1.09
CA ARG A 24 -14.06 -52.06 -0.17
C ARG A 24 -13.64 -52.72 1.18
N PRO A 25 -14.55 -52.92 2.16
CA PRO A 25 -14.43 -52.39 3.53
C PRO A 25 -14.03 -53.45 4.58
N LYS A 26 -13.49 -52.99 5.73
CA LYS A 26 -13.75 -53.58 7.07
C LYS A 26 -13.07 -52.78 8.20
N ALA A 27 -13.89 -52.53 9.24
CA ALA A 27 -13.65 -52.46 10.69
C ALA A 27 -12.45 -51.66 11.26
N ASP A 28 -12.79 -50.82 12.25
CA ASP A 28 -12.02 -50.33 13.40
C ASP A 28 -10.53 -50.04 13.23
N LEU A 29 -10.16 -48.76 13.43
CA LEU A 29 -9.08 -48.32 14.33
C LEU A 29 -8.94 -46.79 14.24
N THR A 30 -8.56 -46.18 15.36
CA THR A 30 -8.33 -44.75 15.63
C THR A 30 -7.67 -43.96 14.48
N PRO A 31 -8.01 -42.67 14.28
CA PRO A 31 -7.42 -41.89 13.20
C PRO A 31 -5.93 -41.64 13.49
N PRO A 32 -5.00 -41.92 12.56
CA PRO A 32 -3.62 -41.53 12.75
C PRO A 32 -3.49 -40.02 12.56
N ALA A 33 -2.78 -39.39 13.50
CA ALA A 33 -2.22 -38.08 13.32
C ALA A 33 -1.22 -38.08 12.14
N THR A 34 -1.15 -36.95 11.44
CA THR A 34 -0.10 -36.56 10.48
C THR A 34 0.07 -37.40 9.21
N ALA A 35 -0.60 -36.98 8.14
CA ALA A 35 -0.01 -36.90 6.80
C ALA A 35 -0.91 -35.97 5.93
N CYS A 36 -0.61 -34.67 5.89
CA CYS A 36 -1.17 -33.82 4.83
C CYS A 36 -0.47 -34.19 3.53
N VAL A 37 -1.21 -34.83 2.62
CA VAL A 37 -0.73 -35.19 1.29
C VAL A 37 -0.55 -33.91 0.49
N TRP A 38 0.69 -33.66 0.06
CA TRP A 38 1.03 -32.70 -0.99
C TRP A 38 0.38 -33.20 -2.29
N SER A 39 -0.63 -32.50 -2.83
CA SER A 39 -1.06 -32.82 -4.19
C SER A 39 -0.02 -32.24 -5.15
N VAL A 40 0.87 -33.10 -5.63
CA VAL A 40 1.94 -32.85 -6.62
C VAL A 40 1.37 -32.59 -8.02
N ASP A 41 0.05 -32.62 -8.19
CA ASP A 41 -0.59 -32.28 -9.46
C ASP A 41 -0.71 -30.75 -9.61
N VAL A 42 0.10 -30.22 -10.52
CA VAL A 42 0.11 -28.80 -10.91
C VAL A 42 -1.27 -28.34 -11.38
N GLY A 43 -2.04 -29.23 -12.05
CA GLY A 43 -3.40 -28.92 -12.52
C GLY A 43 -4.37 -28.67 -11.38
N GLN A 44 -4.41 -29.56 -10.39
CA GLN A 44 -5.24 -29.41 -9.19
C GLN A 44 -4.85 -28.19 -8.35
N TYR A 45 -3.55 -27.94 -8.16
CA TYR A 45 -3.09 -26.76 -7.43
C TYR A 45 -3.53 -25.46 -8.12
N ARG A 46 -3.49 -25.41 -9.46
CA ARG A 46 -3.94 -24.27 -10.25
C ARG A 46 -5.44 -24.00 -10.09
N GLN A 47 -6.28 -25.04 -10.05
CA GLN A 47 -7.72 -24.87 -9.78
C GLN A 47 -7.99 -24.36 -8.36
N LEU A 48 -7.19 -24.78 -7.38
CA LEU A 48 -7.28 -24.26 -6.01
C LEU A 48 -6.88 -22.78 -5.95
N GLN A 49 -5.86 -22.37 -6.69
CA GLN A 49 -5.47 -20.95 -6.81
C GLN A 49 -6.62 -20.10 -7.35
N GLU A 50 -7.22 -20.50 -8.48
CA GLU A 50 -8.31 -19.74 -9.11
C GLU A 50 -9.49 -19.50 -8.15
N LYS A 51 -9.84 -20.48 -7.33
CA LYS A 51 -10.91 -20.33 -6.31
C LYS A 51 -10.45 -19.55 -5.07
N ALA A 52 -9.20 -19.72 -4.65
CA ALA A 52 -8.67 -19.10 -3.44
C ALA A 52 -8.40 -17.58 -3.59
N TYR A 53 -8.27 -17.08 -4.81
CA TYR A 53 -8.02 -15.66 -5.08
C TYR A 53 -9.27 -14.80 -5.27
N LEU A 54 -10.47 -15.39 -5.34
CA LEU A 54 -11.73 -14.66 -5.50
C LEU A 54 -12.15 -13.98 -4.19
N ASN A 55 -12.41 -12.66 -4.25
CA ASN A 55 -13.01 -11.89 -3.15
C ASN A 55 -14.22 -11.11 -3.67
N GLU A 56 -15.41 -11.63 -3.41
CA GLU A 56 -16.68 -11.02 -3.85
C GLU A 56 -17.27 -10.05 -2.80
N THR A 57 -16.94 -10.22 -1.52
CA THR A 57 -17.59 -9.48 -0.42
C THR A 57 -16.80 -8.25 0.00
N GLY A 58 -15.47 -8.29 -0.11
CA GLY A 58 -14.59 -7.30 0.51
C GLY A 58 -14.69 -7.29 2.04
N SER A 59 -14.03 -6.30 2.63
CA SER A 59 -14.04 -5.89 4.03
C SER A 59 -14.94 -4.65 4.20
N GLU A 60 -15.14 -4.27 5.46
CA GLU A 60 -15.75 -2.98 5.83
C GLU A 60 -14.75 -1.83 5.71
N ALA A 61 -15.23 -0.63 5.35
CA ALA A 61 -14.40 0.55 5.16
C ALA A 61 -13.66 0.98 6.43
N TRP A 62 -14.33 0.99 7.59
CA TRP A 62 -13.75 1.46 8.86
C TRP A 62 -12.55 0.60 9.32
N ARG A 63 -12.54 -0.70 8.98
CA ARG A 63 -11.42 -1.61 9.28
C ARG A 63 -10.14 -1.14 8.62
N LEU A 64 -10.22 -0.56 7.42
CA LEU A 64 -9.06 -0.01 6.72
C LEU A 64 -8.49 1.22 7.45
N TYR A 65 -9.35 2.13 7.96
CA TYR A 65 -8.90 3.25 8.80
C TYR A 65 -8.19 2.74 10.05
N ALA A 66 -8.78 1.73 10.71
CA ALA A 66 -8.22 1.15 11.93
C ALA A 66 -6.86 0.48 11.69
N LEU A 67 -6.71 -0.27 10.59
CA LEU A 67 -5.43 -0.87 10.21
C LEU A 67 -4.36 0.20 9.94
N LEU A 68 -4.72 1.30 9.28
CA LEU A 68 -3.79 2.38 8.96
C LEU A 68 -3.36 3.23 10.16
N LEU A 69 -3.99 3.09 11.33
CA LEU A 69 -3.49 3.68 12.59
C LEU A 69 -2.09 3.16 12.97
N VAL A 70 -1.68 2.00 12.45
CA VAL A 70 -0.32 1.48 12.65
C VAL A 70 0.75 2.41 12.10
N TYR A 71 0.44 3.25 11.10
CA TYR A 71 1.42 4.17 10.49
C TYR A 71 1.94 5.23 11.48
N PRO A 72 1.10 6.10 12.06
CA PRO A 72 1.57 7.10 13.02
C PRO A 72 2.17 6.44 14.28
N LEU A 73 1.65 5.29 14.70
CA LEU A 73 2.17 4.61 15.89
C LEU A 73 3.52 3.95 15.66
N ALA A 74 3.72 3.30 14.51
CA ALA A 74 5.03 2.82 14.11
C ALA A 74 6.01 3.99 14.03
N SER A 75 5.62 5.11 13.39
CA SER A 75 6.41 6.34 13.32
C SER A 75 6.80 6.85 14.72
N ILE A 76 5.85 6.97 15.66
CA ILE A 76 6.12 7.42 17.03
C ILE A 76 7.05 6.45 17.77
N ALA A 77 6.81 5.14 17.67
CA ALA A 77 7.66 4.12 18.29
C ALA A 77 9.11 4.19 17.81
N GLN A 78 9.36 4.64 16.57
CA GLN A 78 10.73 4.84 16.07
C GLN A 78 11.53 5.88 16.84
N HIS A 79 10.85 6.86 17.44
CA HIS A 79 11.49 7.90 18.24
C HIS A 79 12.39 7.29 19.33
N SER A 80 11.94 6.21 19.96
CA SER A 80 12.61 5.59 21.11
C SER A 80 13.89 4.84 20.75
N TYR A 81 14.03 4.33 19.52
CA TYR A 81 15.18 3.50 19.14
C TYR A 81 16.10 4.14 18.10
N THR A 82 15.70 5.27 17.49
CA THR A 82 16.51 5.93 16.45
C THR A 82 17.90 6.32 16.97
N GLY A 83 18.01 6.80 18.22
CA GLY A 83 19.30 7.16 18.82
C GLY A 83 20.24 5.97 19.07
N LEU A 84 19.71 4.76 19.31
CA LEU A 84 20.49 3.53 19.41
C LEU A 84 20.99 3.10 18.03
N VAL A 85 20.10 3.09 17.05
CA VAL A 85 20.41 2.73 15.66
C VAL A 85 21.50 3.65 15.08
N GLN A 86 21.39 4.96 15.28
CA GLN A 86 22.38 5.93 14.77
C GLN A 86 23.76 5.69 15.37
N ARG A 87 23.86 5.39 16.66
CA ARG A 87 25.13 5.04 17.33
C ARG A 87 25.75 3.77 16.75
N LEU A 88 24.94 2.77 16.44
CA LEU A 88 25.41 1.51 15.82
C LEU A 88 25.85 1.71 14.36
N VAL A 89 25.13 2.53 13.60
CA VAL A 89 25.50 2.87 12.22
C VAL A 89 26.84 3.62 12.17
N ALA A 90 27.07 4.55 13.10
CA ALA A 90 28.31 5.33 13.18
C ALA A 90 29.54 4.50 13.58
N ARG A 91 29.39 3.42 14.35
CA ARG A 91 30.48 2.58 14.86
C ARG A 91 31.00 1.52 13.86
N ASN A 92 31.05 1.83 12.55
CA ASN A 92 31.42 0.88 11.48
C ASN A 92 30.57 -0.41 11.42
N ALA A 93 29.46 -0.49 12.15
CA ALA A 93 28.50 -1.59 12.12
C ALA A 93 27.25 -1.22 11.28
N ALA A 94 27.44 -0.47 10.19
CA ALA A 94 26.37 0.08 9.35
C ALA A 94 25.36 -0.98 8.90
N LEU A 95 25.81 -2.20 8.56
CA LEU A 95 24.93 -3.29 8.17
C LEU A 95 24.08 -3.82 9.34
N ARG A 96 24.66 -3.94 10.55
CA ARG A 96 23.93 -4.37 11.75
C ARG A 96 22.93 -3.32 12.21
N GLY A 97 23.32 -2.04 12.17
CA GLY A 97 22.42 -0.92 12.45
C GLY A 97 21.26 -0.85 11.45
N ALA A 98 21.53 -1.03 10.15
CA ALA A 98 20.50 -1.08 9.12
C ALA A 98 19.55 -2.29 9.27
N ALA A 99 20.08 -3.47 9.63
CA ALA A 99 19.25 -4.66 9.87
C ALA A 99 18.35 -4.49 11.09
N LEU A 100 18.87 -3.91 12.18
CA LEU A 100 18.09 -3.60 13.38
C LEU A 100 17.00 -2.55 13.08
N ASP A 101 17.35 -1.49 12.36
CA ASP A 101 16.41 -0.46 11.92
C ASP A 101 15.29 -1.07 11.06
N ALA A 102 15.64 -1.89 10.08
CA ALA A 102 14.69 -2.58 9.22
C ALA A 102 13.78 -3.52 10.03
N ALA A 103 14.32 -4.30 10.97
CA ALA A 103 13.52 -5.18 11.82
C ALA A 103 12.52 -4.39 12.67
N LEU A 104 12.96 -3.32 13.34
CA LEU A 104 12.11 -2.49 14.19
C LEU A 104 11.05 -1.70 13.41
N CYS A 105 11.37 -1.28 12.17
CA CYS A 105 10.44 -0.60 11.29
C CYS A 105 9.41 -1.56 10.67
N LEU A 106 9.88 -2.71 10.17
CA LEU A 106 9.10 -3.59 9.30
C LEU A 106 8.30 -4.63 10.08
N LEU A 107 8.79 -5.14 11.22
CA LEU A 107 8.10 -6.20 11.95
C LEU A 107 6.69 -5.82 12.42
N PRO A 108 6.44 -4.62 13.00
CA PRO A 108 5.09 -4.21 13.38
C PRO A 108 4.17 -4.10 12.15
N LEU A 109 4.66 -3.53 11.05
CA LEU A 109 3.91 -3.37 9.81
C LEU A 109 3.61 -4.74 9.18
N ALA A 110 4.59 -5.64 9.12
CA ALA A 110 4.43 -6.99 8.61
C ALA A 110 3.40 -7.76 9.45
N ALA A 111 3.49 -7.70 10.78
CA ALA A 111 2.56 -8.39 11.67
C ALA A 111 1.11 -7.88 11.50
N THR A 112 0.91 -6.56 11.47
CA THR A 112 -0.43 -5.96 11.30
C THR A 112 -1.02 -6.22 9.92
N PHE A 113 -0.27 -5.95 8.85
CA PHE A 113 -0.80 -6.06 7.49
C PHE A 113 -0.87 -7.49 6.97
N ALA A 114 -0.02 -8.41 7.45
CA ALA A 114 -0.12 -9.81 7.08
C ALA A 114 -1.33 -10.50 7.68
N THR A 115 -1.69 -10.15 8.92
CA THR A 115 -2.86 -10.74 9.61
C THR A 115 -4.14 -9.93 9.39
N ALA A 116 -4.02 -8.74 8.79
CA ALA A 116 -5.06 -7.72 8.71
C ALA A 116 -5.84 -7.54 10.03
N SER A 117 -5.13 -7.60 11.16
CA SER A 117 -5.73 -7.58 12.50
C SER A 117 -5.23 -6.39 13.32
N THR A 118 -6.18 -5.67 13.90
CA THR A 118 -5.92 -4.62 14.90
C THR A 118 -5.51 -5.19 16.26
N ARG A 119 -5.68 -6.51 16.51
CA ARG A 119 -5.24 -7.15 17.75
C ARG A 119 -3.72 -7.18 17.85
N THR A 120 -3.06 -7.51 16.75
CA THR A 120 -1.60 -7.52 16.61
C THR A 120 -1.00 -6.12 16.80
N PHE A 121 -1.78 -5.08 16.49
CA PHE A 121 -1.40 -3.69 16.70
C PHE A 121 -1.34 -3.29 18.18
N TRP A 122 -2.23 -3.80 19.05
CA TRP A 122 -2.19 -3.48 20.48
C TRP A 122 -0.91 -3.97 21.18
N LEU A 123 -0.29 -5.03 20.65
CA LEU A 123 1.02 -5.51 21.12
C LEU A 123 2.13 -4.47 20.93
N PHE A 124 2.02 -3.60 19.92
CA PHE A 124 2.98 -2.53 19.65
C PHE A 124 2.52 -1.15 20.15
N ALA A 125 1.21 -0.95 20.36
CA ALA A 125 0.70 0.29 20.95
C ALA A 125 1.13 0.44 22.43
N PHE A 126 1.24 -0.66 23.17
CA PHE A 126 1.68 -0.65 24.57
C PHE A 126 3.15 -0.20 24.73
N SER A 127 4.02 -0.57 23.79
CA SER A 127 5.41 -0.11 23.78
C SER A 127 5.55 1.36 23.37
N ALA A 128 4.64 1.90 22.55
CA ALA A 128 4.60 3.34 22.26
C ALA A 128 4.04 4.16 23.45
N PHE A 129 3.01 3.66 24.14
CA PHE A 129 2.36 4.36 25.26
C PHE A 129 3.24 4.43 26.52
N SER A 130 3.87 3.31 26.90
CA SER A 130 4.81 3.28 28.04
C SER A 130 6.00 4.22 27.88
N MET A 131 6.39 4.52 26.64
CA MET A 131 7.55 5.36 26.31
C MET A 131 7.21 6.85 26.17
N LEU A 132 5.96 7.21 25.83
CA LEU A 132 5.48 8.60 25.96
C LEU A 132 5.46 9.05 27.44
N SER A 133 5.34 8.09 28.36
CA SER A 133 5.34 8.30 29.80
C SER A 133 6.74 8.24 30.44
N SER A 134 7.77 7.75 29.74
CA SER A 134 9.13 7.71 30.28
C SER A 134 9.82 9.07 30.15
N SER A 135 10.04 9.72 31.29
CA SER A 135 10.84 10.96 31.41
C SER A 135 12.28 10.73 30.95
N PRO A 136 12.93 11.68 30.25
CA PRO A 136 14.30 11.53 29.78
C PRO A 136 15.29 11.36 30.94
N SER A 137 16.34 10.57 30.68
CA SER A 137 17.39 10.25 31.65
C SER A 137 18.23 11.49 32.05
N PRO A 138 18.82 11.53 33.26
CA PRO A 138 19.56 12.69 33.74
C PRO A 138 20.76 13.11 32.88
N GLU A 139 21.46 12.18 32.21
CA GLU A 139 22.56 12.52 31.28
C GLU A 139 22.07 13.28 30.03
N GLU A 140 20.84 12.99 29.55
CA GLU A 140 20.22 13.76 28.45
C GLU A 140 19.81 15.17 28.91
N LYS A 141 19.59 15.40 30.21
CA LYS A 141 19.24 16.73 30.75
C LYS A 141 20.46 17.65 30.82
N GLU A 142 21.64 17.11 31.08
CA GLU A 142 22.88 17.89 31.23
C GLU A 142 23.39 18.40 29.87
N HIS A 143 23.38 17.56 28.83
CA HIS A 143 23.63 18.02 27.45
C HIS A 143 22.51 18.90 26.87
N ARG A 144 21.31 18.90 27.46
CA ARG A 144 20.16 19.75 27.05
C ARG A 144 20.16 21.14 27.70
N GLY A 145 20.86 21.34 28.82
CA GLY A 145 20.91 22.63 29.51
C GLY A 145 21.53 23.73 28.64
N GLU A 146 22.63 23.41 27.95
CA GLU A 146 23.37 24.39 27.14
C GLU A 146 22.69 24.73 25.80
N ALA A 147 21.93 23.79 25.20
CA ALA A 147 21.22 24.04 23.93
C ALA A 147 19.86 24.75 24.10
N SER A 148 19.36 24.85 25.34
CA SER A 148 18.00 25.35 25.63
C SER A 148 17.90 26.89 25.77
N GLY A 149 19.03 27.59 25.76
CA GLY A 149 19.10 29.05 25.96
C GLY A 149 18.61 29.91 24.79
N GLU A 150 18.52 29.38 23.57
CA GLU A 150 18.25 30.20 22.37
C GLU A 150 16.99 29.83 21.56
N ALA A 151 16.29 28.74 21.89
CA ALA A 151 15.19 28.20 21.06
C ALA A 151 13.76 28.49 21.58
N SER A 152 13.57 29.51 22.42
CA SER A 152 12.23 29.91 22.88
C SER A 152 11.66 31.04 22.02
N GLY A 153 11.17 30.74 20.81
CA GLY A 153 10.50 31.76 20.00
C GLY A 153 10.01 31.38 18.61
N GLU A 154 10.50 30.30 17.98
CA GLU A 154 10.02 29.91 16.65
C GLU A 154 8.75 29.06 16.76
N ALA A 155 7.69 29.52 16.09
CA ALA A 155 6.47 28.74 15.89
C ALA A 155 6.84 27.32 15.43
N ARG A 156 6.24 26.29 16.05
CA ARG A 156 6.50 24.87 15.73
C ARG A 156 6.16 24.58 14.26
N ASP A 157 7.12 24.82 13.38
CA ASP A 157 7.01 24.54 11.95
C ASP A 157 7.24 23.05 11.68
N PHE A 158 6.61 22.54 10.62
CA PHE A 158 6.80 21.16 10.21
C PHE A 158 8.28 20.92 9.87
N SER A 159 8.85 19.87 10.46
CA SER A 159 10.23 19.49 10.14
C SER A 159 10.41 19.18 8.65
N MET A 160 11.36 19.88 8.02
CA MET A 160 11.68 19.75 6.60
C MET A 160 12.95 18.92 6.41
N LEU A 161 12.86 17.83 5.65
CA LEU A 161 13.98 17.00 5.21
C LEU A 161 14.24 17.26 3.72
N GLN A 162 15.37 17.87 3.39
CA GLN A 162 15.78 18.14 1.99
C GLN A 162 14.70 18.86 1.16
N GLY A 163 14.00 19.83 1.76
CA GLY A 163 12.93 20.59 1.10
C GLY A 163 11.56 19.87 1.02
N ARG A 164 11.37 18.76 1.75
CA ARG A 164 10.10 18.03 1.87
C ARG A 164 9.70 17.87 3.34
N PHE A 165 8.40 17.90 3.63
CA PHE A 165 7.91 17.63 4.98
C PHE A 165 8.23 16.19 5.42
N ARG A 166 8.69 16.02 6.65
CA ARG A 166 9.04 14.71 7.24
C ARG A 166 7.86 13.73 7.20
N PHE A 167 6.68 14.13 7.66
CA PHE A 167 5.48 13.29 7.64
C PHE A 167 5.06 12.84 6.22
N VAL A 168 5.38 13.62 5.17
CA VAL A 168 5.15 13.21 3.78
C VAL A 168 6.12 12.11 3.37
N ALA A 169 7.39 12.22 3.77
CA ALA A 169 8.37 11.17 3.53
C ALA A 169 8.01 9.86 4.25
N GLU A 170 7.51 9.96 5.50
CA GLU A 170 6.99 8.82 6.27
C GLU A 170 5.78 8.18 5.58
N TYR A 171 4.78 8.99 5.16
CA TYR A 171 3.60 8.49 4.45
C TYR A 171 3.97 7.69 3.20
N ARG A 172 4.85 8.22 2.35
CA ARG A 172 5.33 7.53 1.15
C ARG A 172 5.97 6.18 1.47
N ALA A 173 6.83 6.15 2.49
CA ALA A 173 7.54 4.94 2.89
C ALA A 173 6.56 3.90 3.42
N LEU A 174 5.66 4.29 4.33
CA LEU A 174 4.69 3.39 4.96
C LEU A 174 3.71 2.80 3.95
N VAL A 175 3.21 3.60 2.99
CA VAL A 175 2.40 3.12 1.87
C VAL A 175 3.14 2.09 1.03
N MET A 176 4.42 2.33 0.72
CA MET A 176 5.21 1.38 -0.07
C MET A 176 5.48 0.09 0.70
N ILE A 177 5.85 0.18 1.98
CA ILE A 177 6.12 -0.97 2.84
C ILE A 177 4.87 -1.85 2.97
N SER A 178 3.73 -1.26 3.33
CA SER A 178 2.49 -2.03 3.46
C SER A 178 2.08 -2.67 2.13
N THR A 179 2.25 -1.97 1.01
CA THR A 179 2.03 -2.54 -0.32
C THR A 179 2.93 -3.76 -0.54
N CYS A 180 4.24 -3.65 -0.27
CA CYS A 180 5.20 -4.74 -0.45
C CYS A 180 4.89 -5.94 0.46
N VAL A 181 4.45 -5.69 1.71
CA VAL A 181 4.00 -6.74 2.63
C VAL A 181 2.78 -7.46 2.08
N VAL A 182 1.76 -6.71 1.66
CA VAL A 182 0.46 -7.24 1.26
C VAL A 182 0.53 -8.04 -0.04
N ILE A 183 1.36 -7.63 -1.01
CA ILE A 183 1.48 -8.35 -2.30
C ILE A 183 1.99 -9.78 -2.16
N LEU A 184 2.79 -10.07 -1.11
CA LEU A 184 3.22 -11.43 -0.81
C LEU A 184 2.28 -12.09 0.23
N ALA A 185 1.83 -11.35 1.24
CA ALA A 185 0.99 -11.91 2.29
C ALA A 185 -0.32 -12.50 1.75
N VAL A 186 -0.93 -11.89 0.73
CA VAL A 186 -2.18 -12.39 0.11
C VAL A 186 -2.05 -13.79 -0.48
N ASP A 187 -0.85 -14.23 -0.84
CA ASP A 187 -0.64 -15.56 -1.38
C ASP A 187 -0.75 -16.64 -0.30
N PHE A 188 -0.65 -16.30 0.99
CA PHE A 188 -0.72 -17.21 2.13
C PHE A 188 -2.09 -17.15 2.84
N PRO A 189 -3.05 -18.06 2.57
CA PRO A 189 -4.39 -18.04 3.19
C PRO A 189 -4.39 -18.30 4.69
N SER A 190 -3.38 -19.02 5.19
CA SER A 190 -3.19 -19.26 6.61
C SER A 190 -2.83 -18.00 7.40
N LEU A 191 -2.37 -16.95 6.71
CA LEU A 191 -1.88 -15.71 7.31
C LEU A 191 -2.80 -14.53 6.99
N PHE A 192 -3.15 -14.34 5.71
CA PHE A 192 -3.86 -13.16 5.22
C PHE A 192 -5.37 -13.42 5.01
N PRO A 193 -6.25 -12.66 5.70
CA PRO A 193 -7.70 -12.80 5.54
C PRO A 193 -8.18 -12.46 4.12
N ARG A 194 -9.04 -13.32 3.58
CA ARG A 194 -9.53 -13.21 2.18
C ARG A 194 -10.37 -11.98 1.92
N GLU A 195 -11.07 -11.45 2.93
CA GLU A 195 -11.84 -10.20 2.85
C GLU A 195 -10.97 -8.97 2.45
N HIS A 196 -9.67 -9.04 2.68
CA HIS A 196 -8.71 -7.99 2.33
C HIS A 196 -7.94 -8.23 1.02
N ALA A 197 -8.20 -9.35 0.32
CA ALA A 197 -7.67 -9.60 -1.02
C ALA A 197 -8.37 -8.70 -2.05
N LYS A 198 -7.87 -8.64 -3.29
CA LYS A 198 -8.47 -7.78 -4.34
C LYS A 198 -9.95 -8.11 -4.56
N THR A 199 -10.83 -7.14 -4.36
CA THR A 199 -12.25 -7.23 -4.74
C THR A 199 -12.48 -7.48 -6.24
N GLU A 200 -13.39 -8.37 -6.61
CA GLU A 200 -13.65 -8.64 -8.03
C GLU A 200 -14.37 -7.49 -8.75
N THR A 201 -15.40 -6.93 -8.10
CA THR A 201 -16.27 -5.90 -8.69
C THR A 201 -16.41 -4.70 -7.76
N PHE A 202 -16.88 -4.91 -6.54
CA PHE A 202 -17.17 -3.87 -5.57
C PHE A 202 -16.71 -4.24 -4.16
N GLY A 203 -16.50 -3.23 -3.33
CA GLY A 203 -16.18 -3.38 -1.91
C GLY A 203 -14.92 -2.64 -1.49
N TYR A 204 -14.49 -2.90 -0.26
CA TYR A 204 -13.30 -2.31 0.32
C TYR A 204 -12.30 -3.42 0.63
N ALA A 205 -11.05 -3.28 0.22
CA ALA A 205 -10.01 -4.23 0.60
C ALA A 205 -8.66 -3.55 0.75
N LEU A 206 -7.79 -4.14 1.57
CA LEU A 206 -6.45 -3.59 1.80
C LEU A 206 -5.62 -3.60 0.51
N MET A 207 -5.75 -4.67 -0.28
CA MET A 207 -5.11 -4.79 -1.60
C MET A 207 -5.53 -3.72 -2.61
N ASP A 208 -6.70 -3.10 -2.42
CA ASP A 208 -7.25 -2.13 -3.37
C ASP A 208 -6.63 -0.74 -3.18
N LEU A 209 -5.99 -0.50 -2.04
CA LEU A 209 -5.42 0.79 -1.67
C LEU A 209 -4.06 1.04 -2.32
N GLY A 210 -3.25 -0.01 -2.53
CA GLY A 210 -1.83 0.13 -2.86
C GLY A 210 -1.59 1.08 -4.03
N THR A 211 -2.18 0.79 -5.18
CA THR A 211 -2.04 1.58 -6.40
C THR A 211 -2.48 3.04 -6.22
N GLY A 212 -3.67 3.26 -5.68
CA GLY A 212 -4.22 4.61 -5.47
C GLY A 212 -3.38 5.43 -4.51
N CYS A 213 -2.98 4.86 -3.37
CA CYS A 213 -2.13 5.51 -2.38
C CYS A 213 -0.74 5.85 -2.94
N ILE A 214 -0.15 5.00 -3.79
CA ILE A 214 1.13 5.29 -4.46
C ILE A 214 1.02 6.50 -5.39
N VAL A 215 -0.09 6.62 -6.15
CA VAL A 215 -0.36 7.77 -7.02
C VAL A 215 -0.48 9.05 -6.18
N VAL A 216 -1.24 9.02 -5.08
CA VAL A 216 -1.38 10.16 -4.16
C VAL A 216 -0.04 10.52 -3.50
N ALA A 217 0.70 9.53 -2.98
CA ALA A 217 2.01 9.73 -2.36
C ALA A 217 3.03 10.37 -3.30
N SER A 218 2.97 10.02 -4.58
CA SER A 218 3.79 10.63 -5.64
C SER A 218 3.35 12.06 -5.94
N ALA A 219 2.04 12.31 -6.05
CA ALA A 219 1.48 13.62 -6.37
C ALA A 219 1.70 14.67 -5.26
N VAL A 220 1.48 14.29 -3.98
CA VAL A 220 1.70 15.16 -2.81
C VAL A 220 3.15 15.64 -2.73
N SER A 221 4.09 14.79 -3.16
CA SER A 221 5.53 15.02 -3.08
C SER A 221 6.12 15.68 -4.32
N GLY A 222 5.32 15.87 -5.36
CA GLY A 222 5.76 16.49 -6.61
C GLY A 222 6.18 17.94 -6.38
N SER A 223 7.44 18.26 -6.71
CA SER A 223 7.87 19.65 -6.83
C SER A 223 7.31 20.24 -8.11
N ARG A 224 6.74 21.44 -8.01
CA ARG A 224 6.17 22.18 -9.12
C ARG A 224 7.22 22.36 -10.21
N ARG A 225 6.90 22.00 -11.46
CA ARG A 225 7.76 22.30 -12.60
C ARG A 225 7.61 23.79 -12.92
N LYS A 226 8.73 24.52 -12.97
CA LYS A 226 8.78 25.86 -13.55
C LYS A 226 9.22 25.69 -15.01
N GLY A 227 8.34 26.00 -15.96
CA GLY A 227 8.66 26.05 -17.39
C GLY A 227 7.92 25.02 -18.24
N GLY A 228 7.68 25.40 -19.50
CA GLY A 228 6.85 24.68 -20.47
C GLY A 228 7.25 23.23 -20.74
N VAL A 229 6.26 22.45 -21.14
CA VAL A 229 6.33 21.00 -21.29
C VAL A 229 7.05 20.62 -22.58
N ARG A 230 8.24 20.03 -22.46
CA ARG A 230 8.85 19.28 -23.57
C ARG A 230 8.38 17.83 -23.51
N VAL A 231 7.38 17.49 -24.32
CA VAL A 231 6.79 16.12 -24.39
C VAL A 231 7.87 15.06 -24.57
N LEU A 232 8.85 15.31 -25.46
CA LEU A 232 9.97 14.39 -25.67
C LEU A 232 10.82 14.17 -24.40
N GLY A 233 11.00 15.22 -23.59
CA GLY A 233 11.69 15.12 -22.31
C GLY A 233 10.85 14.47 -21.20
N VAL A 234 9.52 14.41 -21.35
CA VAL A 234 8.64 13.63 -20.47
C VAL A 234 8.71 12.16 -20.87
N LEU A 235 8.59 11.85 -22.17
CA LEU A 235 8.73 10.49 -22.68
C LEU A 235 10.09 9.87 -22.34
N PHE A 236 11.17 10.65 -22.44
CA PHE A 236 12.50 10.20 -22.02
C PHE A 236 12.63 10.00 -20.49
N LYS A 237 11.75 10.56 -19.67
CA LYS A 237 11.71 10.21 -18.23
C LYS A 237 10.86 8.97 -17.95
N LEU A 238 9.90 8.68 -18.83
CA LEU A 238 8.98 7.55 -18.69
C LEU A 238 9.50 6.26 -19.34
N TRP A 239 10.56 6.30 -20.16
CA TRP A 239 11.08 5.10 -20.84
C TRP A 239 11.39 3.93 -19.89
N PRO A 240 11.92 4.10 -18.66
CA PRO A 240 12.17 2.96 -17.78
C PRO A 240 10.86 2.28 -17.36
N VAL A 241 9.81 3.06 -17.11
CA VAL A 241 8.46 2.56 -16.79
C VAL A 241 7.87 1.82 -17.98
N LEU A 242 7.99 2.39 -19.18
CA LEU A 242 7.45 1.81 -20.41
C LEU A 242 8.17 0.51 -20.78
N LEU A 243 9.50 0.48 -20.66
CA LEU A 243 10.30 -0.72 -20.87
C LEU A 243 9.85 -1.82 -19.91
N LEU A 244 9.72 -1.49 -18.63
CA LEU A 244 9.30 -2.44 -17.62
C LEU A 244 7.88 -2.96 -17.85
N GLY A 245 6.95 -2.09 -18.22
CA GLY A 245 5.60 -2.47 -18.64
C GLY A 245 5.60 -3.44 -19.81
N SER A 246 6.50 -3.21 -20.77
CA SER A 246 6.66 -4.06 -21.96
C SER A 246 7.29 -5.41 -21.63
N VAL A 247 8.35 -5.43 -20.80
CA VAL A 247 8.99 -6.67 -20.33
C VAL A 247 8.00 -7.52 -19.55
N ARG A 248 7.21 -6.93 -18.63
CA ARG A 248 6.17 -7.65 -17.90
C ARG A 248 5.14 -8.27 -18.84
N ALA A 249 4.66 -7.51 -19.82
CA ALA A 249 3.70 -8.03 -20.80
C ALA A 249 4.28 -9.19 -21.61
N ALA A 250 5.53 -9.07 -22.07
CA ALA A 250 6.22 -10.10 -22.84
C ALA A 250 6.46 -11.38 -22.02
N LEU A 251 6.91 -11.26 -20.76
CA LEU A 251 7.13 -12.40 -19.87
C LEU A 251 5.84 -13.15 -19.55
N LEU A 252 4.75 -12.42 -19.26
CA LEU A 252 3.46 -13.06 -18.97
C LEU A 252 2.88 -13.78 -20.19
N TRP A 253 3.08 -13.19 -21.38
CA TRP A 253 2.67 -13.82 -22.63
C TRP A 253 3.52 -15.06 -22.96
N GLY A 254 4.84 -15.03 -22.71
CA GLY A 254 5.74 -16.14 -23.01
C GLY A 254 5.69 -17.31 -22.01
N ILE A 255 5.15 -17.11 -20.81
CA ILE A 255 5.09 -18.14 -19.74
C ILE A 255 3.71 -18.82 -19.67
N ASP A 256 2.75 -18.47 -20.55
CA ASP A 256 1.33 -18.91 -20.47
C ASP A 256 0.74 -18.74 -19.05
N TYR A 257 1.20 -17.69 -18.36
CA TYR A 257 0.75 -17.38 -17.02
C TYR A 257 -0.65 -16.76 -17.10
N HIS A 258 -1.58 -17.27 -16.29
CA HIS A 258 -2.95 -16.78 -16.29
C HIS A 258 -2.98 -15.35 -15.71
N VAL A 259 -3.09 -14.35 -16.57
CA VAL A 259 -3.20 -12.95 -16.17
C VAL A 259 -4.61 -12.69 -15.67
N GLN A 260 -4.75 -12.09 -14.49
CA GLN A 260 -6.03 -11.56 -14.02
C GLN A 260 -6.43 -10.37 -14.89
N VAL A 261 -7.13 -10.68 -16.00
CA VAL A 261 -7.53 -9.70 -17.02
C VAL A 261 -8.48 -8.64 -16.45
N SER A 262 -9.16 -8.94 -15.35
CA SER A 262 -10.03 -8.01 -14.63
C SER A 262 -9.29 -6.84 -13.97
N GLU A 263 -7.96 -6.89 -13.81
CA GLU A 263 -7.22 -5.79 -13.18
C GLU A 263 -6.96 -4.62 -14.12
N TYR A 264 -6.33 -4.90 -15.26
CA TYR A 264 -5.88 -3.88 -16.22
C TYR A 264 -6.27 -4.22 -17.65
N GLY A 265 -6.56 -5.48 -17.95
CA GLY A 265 -6.78 -5.99 -19.29
C GLY A 265 -5.77 -7.06 -19.68
N VAL A 266 -5.77 -7.40 -20.97
CA VAL A 266 -4.95 -8.51 -21.50
C VAL A 266 -3.47 -8.12 -21.61
N HIS A 267 -3.18 -6.93 -22.12
CA HIS A 267 -1.82 -6.45 -22.39
C HIS A 267 -1.43 -5.27 -21.49
N TRP A 268 -2.43 -4.54 -21.00
CA TRP A 268 -2.21 -3.38 -20.15
C TRP A 268 -1.82 -3.79 -18.74
N ASN A 269 -1.01 -2.98 -18.08
CA ASN A 269 -0.59 -3.20 -16.70
C ASN A 269 -0.36 -1.86 -15.99
N PHE A 270 -0.10 -1.95 -14.69
CA PHE A 270 0.12 -0.80 -13.81
C PHE A 270 1.17 0.20 -14.32
N PHE A 271 2.26 -0.26 -14.94
CA PHE A 271 3.31 0.63 -15.44
C PHE A 271 2.79 1.51 -16.58
N PHE A 272 1.99 0.96 -17.49
CA PHE A 272 1.34 1.73 -18.54
C PHE A 272 0.33 2.74 -17.98
N THR A 273 -0.42 2.37 -16.93
CA THR A 273 -1.31 3.31 -16.23
C THR A 273 -0.55 4.49 -15.63
N ILE A 274 0.55 4.25 -14.89
CA ILE A 274 1.37 5.34 -14.33
C ILE A 274 1.95 6.20 -15.45
N ALA A 275 2.46 5.59 -16.52
CA ALA A 275 3.04 6.34 -17.64
C ALA A 275 1.99 7.23 -18.32
N ALA A 276 0.78 6.71 -18.55
CA ALA A 276 -0.32 7.47 -19.12
C ALA A 276 -0.76 8.63 -18.22
N VAL A 277 -0.92 8.39 -16.92
CA VAL A 277 -1.26 9.44 -15.93
C VAL A 277 -0.18 10.51 -15.84
N ALA A 278 1.10 10.11 -15.78
CA ALA A 278 2.23 11.03 -15.72
C ALA A 278 2.35 11.87 -17.01
N LEU A 279 2.11 11.27 -18.17
CA LEU A 279 2.08 11.98 -19.45
C LEU A 279 0.92 12.97 -19.50
N ALA A 280 -0.31 12.52 -19.22
CA ALA A 280 -1.50 13.37 -19.25
C ALA A 280 -1.40 14.56 -18.27
N SER A 281 -0.94 14.30 -17.04
CA SER A 281 -0.73 15.37 -16.07
C SER A 281 0.39 16.33 -16.47
N SER A 282 1.43 15.83 -17.16
CA SER A 282 2.50 16.70 -17.67
C SER A 282 2.02 17.55 -18.84
N LEU A 283 1.17 17.04 -19.73
CA LEU A 283 0.66 17.78 -20.90
C LEU A 283 -0.29 18.91 -20.51
N LEU A 284 -1.12 18.70 -19.49
CA LEU A 284 -2.11 19.68 -19.05
C LEU A 284 -1.54 20.76 -18.11
N ASP A 285 -0.41 20.48 -17.44
CA ASP A 285 0.37 21.41 -16.60
C ASP A 285 -0.48 22.35 -15.71
N LEU A 286 -1.50 21.79 -15.07
CA LEU A 286 -2.47 22.56 -14.28
C LEU A 286 -1.80 23.27 -13.10
N ARG A 287 -2.24 24.49 -12.80
CA ARG A 287 -1.76 25.21 -11.61
C ARG A 287 -2.24 24.50 -10.36
N ALA A 288 -1.45 24.61 -9.28
CA ALA A 288 -1.73 23.96 -8.01
C ALA A 288 -3.12 24.29 -7.41
N GLY A 289 -3.66 25.48 -7.67
CA GLY A 289 -5.02 25.86 -7.24
C GLY A 289 -6.13 25.31 -8.13
N GLU A 290 -5.85 25.07 -9.41
CA GLU A 290 -6.82 24.57 -10.41
C GLU A 290 -6.89 23.03 -10.39
N SER A 291 -5.78 22.38 -10.04
CA SER A 291 -5.64 20.92 -10.05
C SER A 291 -6.70 20.17 -9.23
N PRO A 292 -7.02 20.53 -7.96
CA PRO A 292 -8.07 19.83 -7.22
C PRO A 292 -9.45 19.91 -7.89
N ALA A 293 -9.82 21.08 -8.41
CA ALA A 293 -11.10 21.29 -9.08
C ALA A 293 -11.19 20.46 -10.38
N ALA A 294 -10.12 20.43 -11.18
CA ALA A 294 -10.04 19.59 -12.37
C ALA A 294 -10.12 18.09 -12.04
N GLY A 295 -9.46 17.65 -10.95
CA GLY A 295 -9.53 16.27 -10.46
C GLY A 295 -10.94 15.86 -10.05
N ALA A 296 -11.62 16.71 -9.29
CA ALA A 296 -13.02 16.49 -8.87
C ALA A 296 -13.98 16.49 -10.06
N LEU A 297 -13.82 17.42 -11.00
CA LEU A 297 -14.62 17.49 -12.22
C LEU A 297 -14.45 16.22 -13.06
N LEU A 298 -13.21 15.80 -13.33
CA LEU A 298 -12.92 14.60 -14.10
C LEU A 298 -13.50 13.35 -13.43
N ALA A 299 -13.38 13.21 -12.10
CA ALA A 299 -13.92 12.06 -11.37
C ALA A 299 -15.45 12.02 -11.45
N THR A 300 -16.10 13.19 -11.40
CA THR A 300 -17.55 13.32 -11.49
C THR A 300 -18.06 13.00 -12.90
N LEU A 301 -17.41 13.56 -13.93
CA LEU A 301 -17.75 13.28 -15.33
C LEU A 301 -17.52 11.79 -15.67
N TYR A 302 -16.43 11.21 -15.16
CA TYR A 302 -16.17 9.78 -15.34
C TYR A 302 -17.22 8.92 -14.63
N GLN A 303 -17.64 9.29 -13.42
CA GLN A 303 -18.74 8.61 -12.74
C GLN A 303 -20.06 8.74 -13.50
N LEU A 304 -20.36 9.90 -14.08
CA LEU A 304 -21.54 10.09 -14.92
C LEU A 304 -21.49 9.16 -16.14
N TYR A 305 -20.35 9.07 -16.82
CA TYR A 305 -20.14 8.11 -17.91
C TYR A 305 -20.36 6.65 -17.46
N LEU A 306 -19.88 6.28 -16.27
CA LEU A 306 -20.10 4.93 -15.73
C LEU A 306 -21.57 4.66 -15.41
N SER A 307 -22.28 5.64 -14.85
CA SER A 307 -23.66 5.50 -14.38
C SER A 307 -24.71 5.63 -15.49
N THR A 308 -24.56 6.58 -16.42
CA THR A 308 -25.56 6.86 -17.47
C THR A 308 -25.07 6.58 -18.87
N GLY A 309 -23.75 6.63 -19.10
CA GLY A 309 -23.13 6.42 -20.41
C GLY A 309 -22.86 4.95 -20.78
N GLY A 310 -23.33 3.99 -19.98
CA GLY A 310 -23.08 2.55 -20.18
C GLY A 310 -21.63 2.11 -19.92
N GLY A 311 -20.79 2.98 -19.33
CA GLY A 311 -19.38 2.70 -19.09
C GLY A 311 -19.14 1.55 -18.11
N ALA A 312 -19.98 1.41 -17.08
CA ALA A 312 -19.87 0.31 -16.12
C ALA A 312 -20.09 -1.06 -16.78
N ASP A 313 -21.17 -1.21 -17.55
CA ASP A 313 -21.46 -2.44 -18.29
C ASP A 313 -20.40 -2.74 -19.33
N PHE A 314 -19.88 -1.71 -20.00
CA PHE A 314 -18.77 -1.86 -20.93
C PHE A 314 -17.53 -2.43 -20.25
N ILE A 315 -17.13 -1.89 -19.09
CA ILE A 315 -15.96 -2.37 -18.35
C ILE A 315 -16.18 -3.79 -17.83
N LEU A 316 -17.33 -4.07 -17.23
CA LEU A 316 -17.57 -5.33 -16.52
C LEU A 316 -17.92 -6.49 -17.45
N LEU A 317 -18.75 -6.25 -18.49
CA LEU A 317 -19.45 -7.30 -19.23
C LEU A 317 -19.11 -7.37 -20.73
N ALA A 318 -18.63 -6.28 -21.34
CA ALA A 318 -18.46 -6.28 -22.80
C ALA A 318 -17.49 -7.37 -23.29
N PRO A 319 -17.64 -7.89 -24.52
CA PRO A 319 -16.67 -8.80 -25.09
C PRO A 319 -15.35 -8.09 -25.42
N ARG A 320 -14.22 -8.79 -25.31
CA ARG A 320 -12.88 -8.27 -25.60
C ARG A 320 -12.55 -8.37 -27.10
N ARG A 321 -13.27 -7.59 -27.92
CA ARG A 321 -13.07 -7.49 -29.38
C ARG A 321 -12.12 -6.33 -29.72
N GLY A 322 -10.86 -6.62 -30.03
CA GLY A 322 -9.83 -5.63 -30.40
C GLY A 322 -9.02 -5.07 -29.22
N LEU A 323 -8.01 -4.25 -29.54
CA LEU A 323 -6.99 -3.82 -28.57
C LEU A 323 -7.55 -2.94 -27.44
N PHE A 324 -8.47 -2.03 -27.75
CA PHE A 324 -9.06 -1.14 -26.75
C PHE A 324 -9.94 -1.91 -25.76
N SER A 325 -10.89 -2.71 -26.26
CA SER A 325 -11.81 -3.46 -25.39
C SER A 325 -11.10 -4.56 -24.59
N ALA A 326 -9.99 -5.10 -25.09
CA ALA A 326 -9.13 -6.04 -24.36
C ALA A 326 -8.44 -5.38 -23.16
N ASN A 327 -8.22 -4.06 -23.19
CA ASN A 327 -7.47 -3.29 -22.20
C ASN A 327 -8.29 -2.19 -21.52
N ARG A 328 -9.62 -2.27 -21.64
CA ARG A 328 -10.54 -1.20 -21.23
C ARG A 328 -10.45 -0.85 -19.75
N GLU A 329 -10.22 -1.83 -18.87
CA GLU A 329 -10.07 -1.61 -17.44
C GLU A 329 -8.92 -0.64 -17.16
N GLY A 330 -7.74 -0.93 -17.72
CA GLY A 330 -6.55 -0.12 -17.54
C GLY A 330 -6.62 1.24 -18.24
N ILE A 331 -7.18 1.29 -19.45
CA ILE A 331 -7.30 2.52 -20.24
C ILE A 331 -8.32 3.48 -19.62
N LEU A 332 -9.55 3.03 -19.38
CA LEU A 332 -10.60 3.88 -18.80
C LEU A 332 -10.29 4.22 -17.34
N GLY A 333 -9.69 3.27 -16.60
CA GLY A 333 -9.22 3.51 -15.23
C GLY A 333 -8.17 4.62 -15.12
N CYS A 334 -7.47 4.98 -16.20
CA CYS A 334 -6.57 6.14 -16.19
C CYS A 334 -7.29 7.45 -15.85
N ALA A 335 -8.58 7.60 -16.16
CA ALA A 335 -9.37 8.77 -15.76
C ALA A 335 -9.44 8.91 -14.23
N GLY A 336 -9.78 7.82 -13.52
CA GLY A 336 -9.82 7.79 -12.06
C GLY A 336 -8.45 8.01 -11.42
N TYR A 337 -7.39 7.40 -11.95
CA TYR A 337 -6.02 7.62 -11.44
C TYR A 337 -5.49 9.03 -11.73
N LEU A 338 -5.87 9.65 -12.85
CA LEU A 338 -5.53 11.04 -13.15
C LEU A 338 -6.25 12.00 -12.19
N SER A 339 -7.52 11.74 -11.88
CA SER A 339 -8.25 12.46 -10.82
C SER A 339 -7.55 12.33 -9.46
N LEU A 340 -7.13 11.12 -9.07
CA LEU A 340 -6.37 10.89 -7.84
C LEU A 340 -5.07 11.69 -7.83
N HIS A 341 -4.35 11.72 -8.96
CA HIS A 341 -3.11 12.47 -9.09
C HIS A 341 -3.35 13.97 -8.85
N TRP A 342 -4.32 14.57 -9.52
CA TRP A 342 -4.61 16.01 -9.38
C TRP A 342 -5.15 16.39 -8.00
N LEU A 343 -6.02 15.57 -7.40
CA LEU A 343 -6.45 15.75 -6.02
C LEU A 343 -5.24 15.65 -5.06
N GLY A 344 -4.34 14.69 -5.29
CA GLY A 344 -3.08 14.55 -4.55
C GLY A 344 -2.13 15.74 -4.68
N SER A 345 -2.01 16.32 -5.88
CA SER A 345 -1.25 17.56 -6.10
C SER A 345 -1.86 18.74 -5.35
N GLY A 346 -3.19 18.81 -5.30
CA GLY A 346 -3.96 19.74 -4.47
C GLY A 346 -3.63 19.63 -2.99
N ILE A 347 -3.62 18.40 -2.45
CA ILE A 347 -3.19 18.14 -1.07
C ILE A 347 -1.77 18.64 -0.85
N GLY A 348 -0.82 18.32 -1.75
CA GLY A 348 0.55 18.82 -1.64
C GLY A 348 0.64 20.36 -1.63
N ALA A 349 -0.22 21.05 -2.39
CA ALA A 349 -0.30 22.50 -2.40
C ALA A 349 -0.82 23.06 -1.07
N LEU A 350 -1.87 22.43 -0.52
CA LEU A 350 -2.43 22.74 0.79
C LEU A 350 -1.36 22.66 1.88
N LEU A 351 -0.56 21.58 1.89
CA LEU A 351 0.53 21.40 2.87
C LEU A 351 1.55 22.55 2.86
N ARG A 352 1.77 23.19 1.71
CA ARG A 352 2.75 24.28 1.54
C ARG A 352 2.16 25.67 1.77
N ALA A 353 0.83 25.80 1.74
CA ALA A 353 0.15 27.10 1.73
C ALA A 353 -0.33 27.55 3.11
N PHE A 354 -0.63 26.61 4.01
CA PHE A 354 -1.27 26.89 5.29
C PHE A 354 -0.37 26.60 6.48
N SER A 355 -0.68 27.24 7.62
CA SER A 355 0.03 26.97 8.88
C SER A 355 -0.14 25.50 9.30
N PRO A 356 0.78 24.95 10.11
CA PRO A 356 0.74 23.53 10.47
C PRO A 356 -0.57 23.06 11.12
N LYS A 357 -1.12 23.83 12.05
CA LYS A 357 -2.39 23.53 12.73
C LYS A 357 -3.58 23.54 11.76
N LEU A 358 -3.65 24.56 10.90
CA LEU A 358 -4.70 24.67 9.90
C LEU A 358 -4.58 23.55 8.85
N THR A 359 -3.36 23.17 8.47
CA THR A 359 -3.09 22.05 7.57
C THR A 359 -3.68 20.75 8.12
N VAL A 360 -3.43 20.42 9.39
CA VAL A 360 -4.01 19.21 10.02
C VAL A 360 -5.54 19.27 10.01
N LEU A 361 -6.13 20.41 10.39
CA LEU A 361 -7.58 20.58 10.38
C LEU A 361 -8.18 20.38 8.97
N LEU A 362 -7.56 20.98 7.95
CA LEU A 362 -8.02 20.85 6.57
C LEU A 362 -7.85 19.43 6.03
N LEU A 363 -6.76 18.72 6.37
CA LEU A 363 -6.60 17.31 5.99
C LEU A 363 -7.67 16.42 6.60
N LEU A 364 -8.00 16.62 7.88
CA LEU A 364 -9.11 15.93 8.55
C LEU A 364 -10.46 16.29 7.93
N ALA A 365 -10.69 17.56 7.61
CA ALA A 365 -11.91 17.99 6.94
C ALA A 365 -12.07 17.33 5.55
N VAL A 366 -11.01 17.31 4.73
CA VAL A 366 -11.00 16.63 3.44
C VAL A 366 -11.21 15.12 3.60
N SER A 367 -10.58 14.51 4.61
CA SER A 367 -10.77 13.10 4.94
C SER A 367 -12.23 12.79 5.24
N SER A 368 -12.81 13.50 6.20
CA SER A 368 -14.19 13.30 6.66
C SER A 368 -15.21 13.58 5.57
N LEU A 369 -15.03 14.66 4.81
CA LEU A 369 -15.91 14.99 3.69
C LEU A 369 -15.87 13.91 2.61
N SER A 370 -14.68 13.47 2.21
CA SER A 370 -14.53 12.42 1.20
C SER A 370 -15.12 11.07 1.66
N ALA A 371 -14.94 10.71 2.94
CA ALA A 371 -15.56 9.52 3.52
C ALA A 371 -17.09 9.60 3.53
N LEU A 372 -17.62 10.75 3.96
CA LEU A 372 -19.05 10.99 4.04
C LEU A 372 -19.70 10.99 2.64
N THR A 373 -19.08 11.64 1.66
CA THR A 373 -19.53 11.59 0.27
C THR A 373 -19.48 10.17 -0.27
N THR A 374 -18.43 9.40 0.00
CA THR A 374 -18.34 7.98 -0.38
C THR A 374 -19.50 7.17 0.23
N HIS A 375 -19.81 7.41 1.51
CA HIS A 375 -20.91 6.75 2.20
C HIS A 375 -22.27 7.10 1.57
N PHE A 376 -22.55 8.38 1.33
CA PHE A 376 -23.79 8.81 0.67
C PHE A 376 -23.93 8.27 -0.75
N LEU A 377 -22.84 8.21 -1.53
CA LEU A 377 -22.85 7.57 -2.85
C LEU A 377 -23.18 6.08 -2.74
N GLY A 378 -22.66 5.39 -1.72
CA GLY A 378 -23.01 4.01 -1.41
C GLY A 378 -24.49 3.83 -1.08
N LEU A 379 -25.08 4.73 -0.29
CA LEU A 379 -26.52 4.75 0.00
C LEU A 379 -27.36 5.01 -1.26
N ALA A 380 -26.83 5.77 -2.22
CA ALA A 380 -27.44 6.00 -3.53
C ALA A 380 -27.21 4.84 -4.53
N GLY A 381 -26.61 3.72 -4.10
CA GLY A 381 -26.36 2.54 -4.93
C GLY A 381 -25.07 2.58 -5.75
N ILE A 382 -24.24 3.61 -5.59
CA ILE A 382 -22.94 3.72 -6.28
C ILE A 382 -21.84 3.19 -5.36
N ALA A 383 -21.60 1.88 -5.43
CA ALA A 383 -20.59 1.20 -4.61
C ALA A 383 -19.15 1.49 -5.06
N VAL A 384 -18.19 1.36 -4.14
CA VAL A 384 -16.75 1.50 -4.41
C VAL A 384 -16.27 0.38 -5.31
N SER A 385 -15.59 0.72 -6.41
CA SER A 385 -15.00 -0.25 -7.35
C SER A 385 -13.59 0.17 -7.75
N ARG A 386 -12.60 -0.60 -7.29
CA ARG A 386 -11.20 -0.45 -7.72
C ARG A 386 -10.99 -0.83 -9.18
N ARG A 387 -11.70 -1.85 -9.66
CA ARG A 387 -11.65 -2.31 -11.07
C ARG A 387 -12.07 -1.22 -12.06
N MET A 388 -13.12 -0.46 -11.75
CA MET A 388 -13.55 0.67 -12.59
C MET A 388 -12.77 1.96 -12.29
N CYS A 389 -12.06 2.03 -11.16
CA CYS A 389 -11.47 3.25 -10.62
C CYS A 389 -12.49 4.41 -10.53
N ASN A 390 -13.67 4.10 -9.99
CA ASN A 390 -14.83 5.00 -10.00
C ASN A 390 -14.75 6.12 -8.94
N LEU A 391 -15.69 7.07 -8.95
CA LEU A 391 -15.66 8.23 -8.04
C LEU A 391 -15.62 7.83 -6.55
N PRO A 392 -16.47 6.90 -6.04
CA PRO A 392 -16.36 6.42 -4.68
C PRO A 392 -14.98 5.83 -4.34
N TYR A 393 -14.33 5.11 -5.27
CA TYR A 393 -12.96 4.62 -5.07
C TYR A 393 -11.96 5.77 -4.95
N VAL A 394 -12.04 6.77 -5.83
CA VAL A 394 -11.19 7.97 -5.79
C VAL A 394 -11.33 8.68 -4.45
N LEU A 395 -12.57 8.95 -4.02
CA LEU A 395 -12.86 9.61 -2.74
C LEU A 395 -12.39 8.78 -1.54
N HIS A 396 -12.57 7.46 -1.58
CA HIS A 396 -12.12 6.57 -0.52
C HIS A 396 -10.59 6.59 -0.35
N VAL A 397 -9.84 6.51 -1.45
CA VAL A 397 -8.36 6.58 -1.42
C VAL A 397 -7.89 7.95 -0.93
N ILE A 398 -8.52 9.04 -1.39
CA ILE A 398 -8.21 10.39 -0.90
C ILE A 398 -8.48 10.50 0.60
N SER A 399 -9.62 9.98 1.06
CA SER A 399 -9.99 10.02 2.47
C SER A 399 -8.96 9.31 3.35
N LEU A 400 -8.59 8.07 3.02
CA LEU A 400 -7.60 7.32 3.79
C LEU A 400 -6.21 7.98 3.73
N SER A 401 -5.85 8.56 2.59
CA SER A 401 -4.56 9.23 2.43
C SER A 401 -4.46 10.51 3.26
N THR A 402 -5.48 11.36 3.25
CA THR A 402 -5.49 12.59 4.05
C THR A 402 -5.69 12.30 5.53
N TRP A 403 -6.43 11.25 5.90
CA TRP A 403 -6.52 10.73 7.26
C TRP A 403 -5.14 10.40 7.82
N VAL A 404 -4.38 9.57 7.10
CA VAL A 404 -3.03 9.15 7.52
C VAL A 404 -2.06 10.34 7.56
N LEU A 405 -2.07 11.21 6.54
CA LEU A 405 -1.24 12.41 6.51
C LEU A 405 -1.55 13.34 7.69
N ALA A 406 -2.83 13.51 8.04
CA ALA A 406 -3.23 14.32 9.18
C ALA A 406 -2.70 13.74 10.50
N LEU A 407 -2.77 12.42 10.69
CA LEU A 407 -2.29 11.77 11.91
C LEU A 407 -0.76 11.84 12.04
N LEU A 408 -0.02 11.67 10.94
CA LEU A 408 1.44 11.82 10.94
C LEU A 408 1.85 13.28 11.19
N ALA A 409 1.16 14.25 10.58
CA ALA A 409 1.40 15.67 10.82
C ALA A 409 1.03 16.08 12.26
N LEU A 410 -0.03 15.50 12.83
CA LEU A 410 -0.41 15.69 14.23
C LEU A 410 0.64 15.10 15.18
N ALA A 411 1.21 13.93 14.87
CA ALA A 411 2.30 13.35 15.64
C ALA A 411 3.55 14.25 15.66
N ASP A 412 3.84 14.95 14.56
CA ASP A 412 4.91 15.94 14.49
C ASP A 412 4.59 17.19 15.33
N LEU A 413 3.33 17.64 15.38
CA LEU A 413 2.91 18.80 16.19
C LEU A 413 2.82 18.52 17.69
N ALA A 414 2.42 17.29 18.04
CA ALA A 414 2.28 16.83 19.42
C ALA A 414 3.63 16.55 20.09
N ALA A 415 4.70 16.33 19.30
CA ALA A 415 6.03 16.16 19.83
C ALA A 415 6.48 17.44 20.57
N SER A 416 6.85 17.28 21.85
CA SER A 416 7.36 18.35 22.71
C SER A 416 8.76 18.82 22.29
N HIS A 417 9.49 17.97 21.56
CA HIS A 417 10.85 18.20 21.08
C HIS A 417 10.94 17.84 19.59
N PRO A 418 11.91 18.38 18.84
CA PRO A 418 12.16 17.97 17.47
C PRO A 418 12.32 16.45 17.40
N ARG A 419 11.50 15.79 16.58
CA ARG A 419 11.60 14.35 16.37
C ARG A 419 12.95 14.03 15.69
N PRO A 420 13.56 12.87 15.98
CA PRO A 420 14.81 12.50 15.35
C PRO A 420 14.61 12.35 13.84
N PRO A 421 15.72 12.37 13.08
CA PRO A 421 15.70 12.08 11.66
C PRO A 421 14.89 10.82 11.36
N ILE A 422 14.21 10.82 10.22
CA ILE A 422 13.50 9.64 9.73
C ILE A 422 14.45 8.41 9.73
N SER A 423 13.92 7.25 10.09
CA SER A 423 14.70 6.00 10.10
C SER A 423 15.34 5.72 8.75
N LEU A 424 16.49 5.02 8.76
CA LEU A 424 17.26 4.75 7.57
C LEU A 424 16.43 3.98 6.54
N THR A 425 15.65 3.00 7.01
CA THR A 425 14.77 2.16 6.19
C THR A 425 13.64 2.98 5.59
N LEU A 426 12.92 3.79 6.38
CA LEU A 426 11.84 4.62 5.85
C LEU A 426 12.37 5.65 4.84
N ALA A 427 13.51 6.30 5.12
CA ALA A 427 14.15 7.20 4.17
C ALA A 427 14.50 6.50 2.86
N ALA A 428 15.17 5.35 2.94
CA ALA A 428 15.60 4.58 1.77
C ALA A 428 14.41 4.17 0.89
N VAL A 429 13.31 3.71 1.52
CA VAL A 429 12.09 3.33 0.81
C VAL A 429 11.38 4.54 0.21
N SER A 430 11.29 5.66 0.94
CA SER A 430 10.67 6.89 0.45
C SER A 430 11.39 7.46 -0.77
N ASP A 431 12.72 7.37 -0.76
CA ASP A 431 13.62 7.85 -1.83
C ASP A 431 13.61 6.93 -3.06
N SER A 432 13.31 5.64 -2.88
CA SER A 432 13.44 4.59 -3.92
C SER A 432 12.15 3.79 -4.14
N MET A 433 10.98 4.42 -4.01
CA MET A 433 9.66 3.77 -4.03
C MET A 433 9.48 2.76 -5.17
N LEU A 434 9.79 3.15 -6.41
CA LEU A 434 9.67 2.21 -7.53
C LEU A 434 10.65 1.05 -7.37
N ALA A 435 11.94 1.32 -7.15
CA ALA A 435 12.96 0.27 -7.04
C ALA A 435 12.54 -0.82 -6.06
N VAL A 436 12.06 -0.39 -4.89
CA VAL A 436 11.53 -1.25 -3.84
C VAL A 436 10.34 -2.04 -4.36
N PHE A 437 9.36 -1.38 -5.00
CA PHE A 437 8.19 -2.05 -5.57
C PHE A 437 8.58 -3.14 -6.58
N LEU A 438 9.57 -2.90 -7.44
CA LEU A 438 9.99 -3.89 -8.45
C LEU A 438 10.69 -5.08 -7.83
N LEU A 439 11.62 -4.80 -6.91
CA LEU A 439 12.33 -5.84 -6.20
C LEU A 439 11.36 -6.71 -5.40
N ALA A 440 10.39 -6.08 -4.73
CA ALA A 440 9.32 -6.74 -4.01
C ALA A 440 8.49 -7.66 -4.93
N ASN A 441 7.98 -7.15 -6.07
CA ASN A 441 7.22 -7.97 -7.02
C ASN A 441 8.04 -9.14 -7.60
N LEU A 442 9.33 -8.93 -7.90
CA LEU A 442 10.21 -9.99 -8.38
C LEU A 442 10.38 -11.08 -7.31
N LEU A 443 10.65 -10.68 -6.06
CA LEU A 443 10.81 -11.60 -4.94
C LEU A 443 9.50 -12.33 -4.61
N THR A 444 8.32 -11.72 -4.81
CA THR A 444 7.03 -12.40 -4.73
C THR A 444 6.93 -13.52 -5.77
N GLY A 445 7.34 -13.24 -7.02
CA GLY A 445 7.41 -14.26 -8.07
C GLY A 445 8.34 -15.41 -7.69
N VAL A 446 9.53 -15.11 -7.16
CA VAL A 446 10.49 -16.12 -6.67
C VAL A 446 9.87 -16.96 -5.54
N ALA A 447 9.21 -16.33 -4.56
CA ALA A 447 8.55 -17.03 -3.46
C ALA A 447 7.44 -17.96 -3.96
N ASN A 448 6.63 -17.52 -4.92
CA ASN A 448 5.53 -18.31 -5.50
C ASN A 448 6.00 -19.45 -6.40
N LEU A 449 7.23 -19.37 -6.94
CA LEU A 449 7.86 -20.47 -7.67
C LEU A 449 8.56 -21.45 -6.73
N ALA A 450 9.14 -20.97 -5.64
CA ALA A 450 9.89 -21.78 -4.67
C ALA A 450 8.97 -22.51 -3.67
N LEU A 451 7.78 -21.98 -3.41
CA LEU A 451 6.84 -22.49 -2.42
C LEU A 451 5.48 -22.79 -3.08
N GLN A 452 4.62 -23.52 -2.35
CA GLN A 452 3.20 -23.63 -2.65
C GLN A 452 2.40 -22.85 -1.59
N PRO A 453 2.27 -21.50 -1.71
CA PRO A 453 1.75 -20.62 -0.67
C PRO A 453 0.42 -21.05 -0.03
N LEU A 454 -0.48 -21.67 -0.81
CA LEU A 454 -1.78 -22.15 -0.32
C LEU A 454 -1.66 -23.21 0.78
N LEU A 455 -0.57 -23.98 0.78
CA LEU A 455 -0.35 -25.11 1.69
C LEU A 455 0.62 -24.78 2.84
N VAL A 456 1.25 -23.59 2.81
CA VAL A 456 2.23 -23.21 3.82
C VAL A 456 1.53 -22.85 5.14
N PRO A 457 1.92 -23.43 6.29
CA PRO A 457 1.36 -23.06 7.58
C PRO A 457 1.68 -21.61 7.99
N ALA A 458 0.84 -21.02 8.85
CA ALA A 458 0.93 -19.61 9.24
C ALA A 458 2.30 -19.17 9.78
N GLY A 459 2.95 -20.00 10.61
CA GLY A 459 4.28 -19.68 11.16
C GLY A 459 5.37 -19.60 10.09
N SER A 460 5.40 -20.59 9.18
CA SER A 460 6.33 -20.62 8.05
C SER A 460 6.05 -19.50 7.04
N ALA A 461 4.77 -19.18 6.81
CA ALA A 461 4.36 -18.07 5.96
C ALA A 461 4.84 -16.73 6.54
N PHE A 462 4.66 -16.51 7.84
CA PHE A 462 5.12 -15.28 8.50
C PHE A 462 6.65 -15.16 8.50
N PHE A 463 7.37 -16.25 8.74
CA PHE A 463 8.83 -16.26 8.64
C PHE A 463 9.32 -15.92 7.23
N THR A 464 8.69 -16.52 6.21
CA THR A 464 8.98 -16.24 4.79
C THR A 464 8.74 -14.75 4.49
N LEU A 465 7.64 -14.18 4.98
CA LEU A 465 7.34 -12.77 4.82
C LEU A 465 8.37 -11.86 5.50
N CYS A 466 8.81 -12.17 6.73
CA CYS A 466 9.86 -11.41 7.41
C CYS A 466 11.18 -11.45 6.63
N PHE A 467 11.56 -12.64 6.15
CA PHE A 467 12.77 -12.81 5.34
C PHE A 467 12.68 -12.01 4.03
N TYR A 468 11.54 -12.10 3.33
CA TYR A 468 11.24 -11.29 2.16
C TYR A 468 11.36 -9.79 2.43
N CYS A 469 10.82 -9.30 3.56
CA CYS A 469 10.91 -7.90 3.97
C CYS A 469 12.36 -7.42 4.15
N LEU A 470 13.22 -8.26 4.72
CA LEU A 470 14.64 -7.95 4.85
C LEU A 470 15.35 -7.93 3.49
N LEU A 471 15.01 -8.86 2.59
CA LEU A 471 15.65 -8.97 1.28
C LEU A 471 15.48 -7.72 0.41
N TRP A 472 14.29 -7.12 0.37
CA TRP A 472 14.11 -5.90 -0.44
C TRP A 472 14.51 -4.61 0.30
N SER A 473 14.44 -4.57 1.64
CA SER A 473 14.76 -3.36 2.40
C SER A 473 16.24 -3.14 2.62
N MET A 474 17.01 -4.19 2.89
CA MET A 474 18.44 -4.12 3.22
C MET A 474 19.31 -3.49 2.12
N PRO A 475 19.17 -3.85 0.83
CA PRO A 475 19.94 -3.22 -0.25
C PRO A 475 19.69 -1.71 -0.32
N CYS A 476 18.44 -1.29 -0.15
CA CYS A 476 18.05 0.11 -0.19
C CYS A 476 18.62 0.89 1.01
N ALA A 477 18.49 0.33 2.22
CA ALA A 477 19.05 0.91 3.44
C ALA A 477 20.58 1.02 3.36
N ALA A 478 21.26 -0.01 2.86
CA ALA A 478 22.72 -0.01 2.68
C ALA A 478 23.20 1.04 1.66
N LEU A 479 22.49 1.22 0.55
CA LEU A 479 22.79 2.28 -0.42
C LEU A 479 22.56 3.67 0.17
N ARG A 480 21.48 3.85 0.93
CA ARG A 480 21.15 5.12 1.57
C ARG A 480 22.14 5.51 2.66
N ALA A 481 22.68 4.53 3.39
CA ALA A 481 23.76 4.73 4.36
C ALA A 481 25.04 5.25 3.69
N LYS A 482 25.27 4.91 2.42
CA LYS A 482 26.36 5.46 1.58
C LYS A 482 26.01 6.78 0.91
N GLY A 483 24.88 7.41 1.26
CA GLY A 483 24.40 8.65 0.66
C GLY A 483 23.84 8.50 -0.76
N ARG A 484 23.63 7.28 -1.25
CA ARG A 484 23.09 7.01 -2.60
C ARG A 484 21.62 6.58 -2.51
N ALA A 485 20.82 6.89 -3.52
CA ALA A 485 19.46 6.40 -3.65
C ALA A 485 19.27 5.72 -5.02
N LEU A 486 18.46 4.66 -5.07
CA LEU A 486 18.06 4.01 -6.31
C LEU A 486 16.93 4.84 -6.95
N LYS A 487 17.32 5.89 -7.66
CA LYS A 487 16.40 6.69 -8.46
C LYS A 487 16.40 6.14 -9.89
N PHE A 488 15.30 5.52 -10.28
CA PHE A 488 15.11 4.99 -11.63
C PHE A 488 14.50 6.03 -12.60
N TRP A 489 14.06 7.21 -12.12
CA TRP A 489 13.67 8.38 -12.92
C TRP A 489 13.50 9.63 -12.07
#